data_AF-A0A0E2N7K4-F1
#
_entry.id   AF-A0A0E2N7K4-F1
#
_cell.length_a   1.000
_cell.length_b   1.000
_cell.length_c   1.000
_cell.angle_alpha   90.00
_cell.angle_beta   90.00
_cell.angle_gamma   90.00
#
_symmetry.space_group_name_H-M   'P 1'
#
loop_
_entity.id
_entity.type
_entity.pdbx_description
1 polymer ?
#
loop_
_entity_poly.entity_id
_entity_poly.type
_entity_poly.pdbx_seq_one_letter_code
_entity_poly.pdbx_strand_id
1 'polypeptide(L)'
;MRIAMVVALTATVAGCVSSPVQYGASLSTQDPKWATPECQQARTDAMNYDAREREHPGWAAGVVLGPYSMGLVAAIKEHEQQQRRLLAREVHLQCSSLPLPKDLDFDPQIYAPKPGKYP
;
A
#
# COMPACT_ATOMS: atom_id res chain seq x y z
N MET A 1 -16.42 22.08 -37.84
CA MET A 1 -16.96 20.72 -37.71
C MET A 1 -15.89 19.81 -37.11
N ARG A 2 -16.28 19.03 -36.11
CA ARG A 2 -15.57 17.86 -35.51
C ARG A 2 -14.58 18.13 -34.37
N ILE A 3 -15.20 18.25 -33.19
CA ILE A 3 -14.66 17.97 -31.86
C ILE A 3 -14.15 16.52 -31.85
N ALA A 4 -12.84 16.34 -31.67
CA ALA A 4 -12.17 15.07 -31.40
C ALA A 4 -10.84 15.46 -30.72
N MET A 5 -10.42 14.99 -29.56
CA MET A 5 -10.78 13.84 -28.75
C MET A 5 -10.78 14.31 -27.30
N VAL A 6 -11.86 14.03 -26.58
CA VAL A 6 -11.83 13.97 -25.12
C VAL A 6 -11.03 12.71 -24.79
N VAL A 7 -9.76 12.88 -24.41
CA VAL A 7 -8.97 11.80 -23.80
C VAL A 7 -9.58 11.54 -22.43
N ALA A 8 -10.51 10.59 -22.41
CA ALA A 8 -11.04 9.98 -21.21
C ALA A 8 -9.91 9.24 -20.49
N LEU A 9 -9.18 9.94 -19.62
CA LEU A 9 -8.46 9.30 -18.52
C LEU A 9 -9.45 9.01 -17.40
N THR A 10 -10.41 8.13 -17.69
CA THR A 10 -11.13 7.42 -16.63
C THR A 10 -10.15 6.43 -16.03
N ALA A 11 -9.38 6.89 -15.03
CA ALA A 11 -8.75 5.99 -14.09
C ALA A 11 -9.87 5.17 -13.46
N THR A 12 -10.01 3.94 -13.93
CA THR A 12 -10.87 2.93 -13.34
C THR A 12 -10.44 2.78 -11.88
N VAL A 13 -11.22 3.37 -10.97
CA VAL A 13 -11.23 3.03 -9.55
C VAL A 13 -11.86 1.63 -9.43
N ALA A 14 -11.16 0.63 -9.97
CA ALA A 14 -11.17 -0.66 -9.32
C ALA A 14 -10.64 -0.40 -7.90
N GLY A 15 -11.22 -1.03 -6.88
CA GLY A 15 -10.79 -0.93 -5.49
C GLY A 15 -9.39 -1.49 -5.22
N CYS A 16 -8.39 -1.00 -5.97
CA CYS A 16 -6.98 -1.16 -5.71
C CYS A 16 -6.73 -0.43 -4.39
N VAL A 17 -6.43 -1.19 -3.35
CA VAL A 17 -5.60 -0.68 -2.25
C VAL A 17 -4.42 0.01 -2.92
N SER A 18 -4.43 1.35 -2.92
CA SER A 18 -3.37 2.17 -3.47
C SER A 18 -2.07 1.74 -2.84
N SER A 19 -1.00 1.60 -3.64
CA SER A 19 0.31 1.32 -3.06
C SER A 19 0.63 2.37 -2.00
N PRO A 20 1.37 2.02 -0.94
CA PRO A 20 1.68 2.97 0.13
C PRO A 20 2.40 4.23 -0.42
N VAL A 21 3.11 4.08 -1.55
CA VAL A 21 3.68 5.18 -2.34
C VAL A 21 2.63 6.08 -2.97
N GLN A 22 1.60 5.53 -3.61
CA GLN A 22 0.51 6.31 -4.19
C GLN A 22 -0.30 7.03 -3.10
N TYR A 23 -0.52 6.38 -1.96
CA TYR A 23 -1.13 7.01 -0.80
C TYR A 23 -0.29 8.21 -0.32
N GLY A 24 1.02 8.01 -0.17
CA GLY A 24 1.95 9.09 0.15
C GLY A 24 1.94 10.24 -0.86
N ALA A 25 1.80 9.94 -2.15
CA ALA A 25 1.70 10.95 -3.21
C ALA A 25 0.36 11.70 -3.23
N SER A 26 -0.70 11.11 -2.66
CA SER A 26 -2.01 11.76 -2.53
C SER A 26 -2.09 12.75 -1.36
N LEU A 27 -1.11 12.72 -0.45
CA LEU A 27 -1.02 13.65 0.68
C LEU A 27 -0.61 15.05 0.23
N SER A 28 -1.01 16.06 1.01
CA SER A 28 -0.69 17.45 0.72
C SER A 28 0.79 17.73 0.95
N THR A 29 1.49 18.13 -0.11
CA THR A 29 2.89 18.58 -0.02
C THR A 29 3.05 19.94 0.68
N GLN A 30 1.94 20.60 1.00
CA GLN A 30 1.89 21.89 1.71
C GLN A 30 1.78 21.72 3.23
N ASP A 31 1.59 20.49 3.73
CA ASP A 31 1.55 20.23 5.16
C ASP A 31 2.94 20.50 5.78
N PRO A 32 3.04 21.21 6.93
CA PRO A 32 4.31 21.45 7.60
C PRO A 32 5.07 20.16 7.95
N LYS A 33 4.36 19.03 8.12
CA LYS A 33 4.96 17.73 8.40
C LYS A 33 5.57 17.06 7.16
N TRP A 34 5.21 17.52 5.97
CA TRP A 34 5.71 16.95 4.71
C TRP A 34 7.23 17.06 4.56
N ALA A 35 7.82 18.14 5.08
CA ALA A 35 9.25 18.44 4.98
C ALA A 35 10.08 17.84 6.13
N THR A 36 9.46 17.13 7.08
CA THR A 36 10.17 16.60 8.24
C THR A 36 10.91 15.29 7.88
N PRO A 37 12.03 14.99 8.56
CA PRO A 37 12.79 13.77 8.27
C PRO A 37 11.97 12.49 8.55
N GLU A 38 11.03 12.53 9.50
CA GLU A 38 10.15 11.40 9.81
C GLU A 38 9.21 11.07 8.65
N CYS A 39 8.63 12.10 8.01
CA CYS A 39 7.83 11.90 6.82
C CYS A 39 8.67 11.36 5.64
N GLN A 40 9.88 11.90 5.46
CA GLN A 40 10.78 11.42 4.40
C GLN A 40 11.17 9.95 4.62
N GLN A 41 11.42 9.53 5.86
CA GLN A 41 11.70 8.15 6.21
C GLN A 41 10.49 7.25 5.94
N ALA A 42 9.30 7.61 6.43
CA ALA A 42 8.08 6.83 6.19
C ALA A 42 7.78 6.65 4.69
N ARG A 43 8.00 7.70 3.89
CA ARG A 43 7.87 7.62 2.43
C ARG A 43 8.93 6.73 1.79
N THR A 44 10.16 6.76 2.31
CA THR A 44 11.25 5.88 1.85
C THR A 44 10.95 4.42 2.17
N ASP A 45 10.41 4.14 3.36
CA ASP A 45 10.00 2.78 3.76
C ASP A 45 8.84 2.26 2.91
N ALA A 46 7.86 3.12 2.60
CA ALA A 46 6.81 2.81 1.64
C ALA A 46 7.35 2.50 0.24
N MET A 47 8.35 3.26 -0.24
CA MET A 47 9.02 3.02 -1.53
C MET A 47 9.81 1.72 -1.53
N ASN A 48 10.57 1.46 -0.47
CA ASN A 48 11.34 0.23 -0.30
C ASN A 48 10.43 -1.01 -0.28
N TYR A 49 9.26 -0.90 0.36
CA TYR A 49 8.26 -1.95 0.35
C TYR A 49 7.70 -2.21 -1.05
N ASP A 50 7.29 -1.16 -1.76
CA ASP A 50 6.75 -1.27 -3.12
C ASP A 50 7.78 -1.88 -4.09
N ALA A 51 9.06 -1.51 -3.96
CA ALA A 51 10.14 -2.13 -4.73
C ALA A 51 10.27 -3.63 -4.44
N ARG A 52 10.30 -4.04 -3.16
CA ARG A 52 10.37 -5.46 -2.78
C ARG A 52 9.18 -6.27 -3.27
N GLU A 53 7.98 -5.69 -3.20
CA GLU A 53 6.76 -6.35 -3.67
C GLU A 53 6.77 -6.55 -5.20
N ARG A 54 7.34 -5.61 -5.95
CA ARG A 54 7.54 -5.76 -7.40
C ARG A 54 8.59 -6.81 -7.75
N GLU A 55 9.67 -6.88 -6.97
CA GLU A 55 10.75 -7.87 -7.16
C GLU A 55 10.30 -9.29 -6.80
N HIS A 56 9.50 -9.43 -5.75
CA HIS A 56 9.00 -10.71 -5.24
C HIS A 56 7.48 -10.71 -5.17
N PRO A 57 6.78 -10.72 -6.32
CA PRO A 57 5.35 -10.61 -6.29
C PRO A 57 4.76 -11.94 -5.79
N GLY A 58 3.93 -11.91 -4.74
CA GLY A 58 3.41 -13.11 -4.08
C GLY A 58 2.66 -14.09 -5.00
N TRP A 59 2.18 -13.64 -6.16
CA TRP A 59 1.58 -14.51 -7.19
C TRP A 59 2.57 -15.45 -7.86
N ALA A 60 3.88 -15.16 -7.83
CA ALA A 60 4.92 -16.04 -8.37
C ALA A 60 4.91 -17.41 -7.70
N ALA A 61 4.53 -17.49 -6.41
CA ALA A 61 4.34 -18.75 -5.71
C ALA A 61 3.21 -19.61 -6.33
N GLY A 62 2.19 -18.98 -6.91
CA GLY A 62 1.10 -19.63 -7.64
C GLY A 62 1.56 -20.29 -8.94
N VAL A 63 2.50 -19.65 -9.64
CA VAL A 63 3.09 -20.17 -10.89
C VAL A 63 4.01 -21.36 -10.61
N VAL A 64 4.85 -21.25 -9.58
CA VAL A 64 5.88 -22.27 -9.29
C VAL A 64 5.26 -23.54 -8.68
N LEU A 65 4.29 -23.39 -7.77
CA LEU A 65 3.73 -24.52 -7.01
C LEU A 65 2.43 -25.07 -7.62
N GLY A 66 1.95 -24.47 -8.71
CA GLY A 66 0.74 -24.90 -9.42
C GLY A 66 -0.56 -24.61 -8.64
N PRO A 67 -1.71 -25.13 -9.11
CA PRO A 67 -3.03 -24.76 -8.59
C PRO A 67 -3.25 -25.09 -7.12
N TYR A 68 -2.50 -26.04 -6.55
CA TYR A 68 -2.60 -26.43 -5.14
C TYR A 68 -2.10 -25.35 -4.17
N SER A 69 -1.32 -24.38 -4.63
CA SER A 69 -0.82 -23.28 -3.80
C SER A 69 -1.75 -22.07 -3.73
N MET A 70 -2.95 -22.13 -4.32
CA MET A 70 -3.91 -21.02 -4.29
C MET A 70 -4.20 -20.51 -2.87
N GLY A 71 -4.30 -21.40 -1.88
CA GLY A 71 -4.47 -21.01 -0.48
C GLY A 71 -3.29 -20.23 0.08
N LEU A 72 -2.05 -20.62 -0.29
CA LEU A 72 -0.84 -19.92 0.10
C LEU A 72 -0.75 -18.55 -0.58
N VAL A 73 -1.06 -18.47 -1.88
CA VAL A 73 -1.10 -17.20 -2.62
C VAL A 73 -2.12 -16.25 -2.01
N ALA A 74 -3.30 -16.76 -1.63
CA ALA A 74 -4.32 -15.96 -0.96
C ALA A 74 -3.83 -15.42 0.39
N ALA A 75 -3.19 -16.26 1.20
CA ALA A 75 -2.62 -15.86 2.49
C ALA A 75 -1.48 -14.82 2.33
N ILE A 76 -0.59 -15.00 1.35
CA ILE A 76 0.47 -14.04 1.04
C ILE A 76 -0.14 -12.70 0.64
N LYS A 77 -1.13 -12.71 -0.25
CA LYS A 77 -1.81 -11.48 -0.71
C LYS A 77 -2.52 -10.75 0.42
N GLU A 78 -3.17 -11.50 1.32
CA GLU A 78 -3.79 -10.91 2.51
C GLU A 78 -2.73 -10.24 3.39
N HIS A 79 -1.62 -10.93 3.66
CA HIS A 79 -0.51 -10.37 4.44
C HIS A 79 0.11 -9.13 3.78
N GLU A 80 0.35 -9.14 2.47
CA GLU A 80 0.82 -7.97 1.72
C GLU A 80 -0.17 -6.80 1.87
N GLN A 81 -1.47 -7.06 1.72
CA GLN A 81 -2.50 -6.04 1.87
C GLN A 81 -2.51 -5.42 3.28
N GLN A 82 -2.32 -6.23 4.32
CA GLN A 82 -2.21 -5.76 5.71
C GLN A 82 -0.99 -4.85 5.90
N GLN A 83 0.17 -5.25 5.37
CA GLN A 83 1.39 -4.43 5.41
C GLN A 83 1.24 -3.11 4.67
N ARG A 84 0.60 -3.10 3.49
CA ARG A 84 0.31 -1.85 2.75
C ARG A 84 -0.52 -0.87 3.58
N ARG A 85 -1.52 -1.37 4.31
CA ARG A 85 -2.37 -0.53 5.19
C ARG A 85 -1.57 0.04 6.36
N LEU A 86 -0.70 -0.75 6.98
CA LEU A 86 0.17 -0.30 8.07
C LEU A 86 1.11 0.82 7.61
N LEU A 87 1.77 0.63 6.46
CA LEU A 87 2.67 1.62 5.88
C LEU A 87 1.93 2.89 5.44
N ALA A 88 0.77 2.76 4.81
CA ALA A 88 -0.05 3.92 4.44
C ALA A 88 -0.46 4.74 5.67
N ARG A 89 -0.77 4.06 6.79
CA ARG A 89 -1.10 4.72 8.05
C ARG A 89 0.12 5.44 8.62
N GLU A 90 1.27 4.78 8.65
CA GLU A 90 2.51 5.37 9.13
C GLU A 90 2.86 6.62 8.32
N VAL A 91 2.81 6.53 6.99
CA VAL A 91 2.99 7.68 6.10
C VAL A 91 1.98 8.78 6.40
N HIS A 92 0.70 8.47 6.63
CA HIS A 92 -0.29 9.48 7.03
C HIS A 92 0.09 10.15 8.35
N LEU A 93 0.40 9.37 9.37
CA LEU A 93 0.72 9.86 10.71
C LEU A 93 1.99 10.70 10.73
N GLN A 94 2.97 10.41 9.87
CA GLN A 94 4.22 11.17 9.81
C GLN A 94 4.15 12.36 8.86
N CYS A 95 3.45 12.24 7.73
CA CYS A 95 3.43 13.27 6.69
C CYS A 95 2.21 14.21 6.73
N SER A 96 1.19 13.89 7.52
CA SER A 96 -0.07 14.63 7.57
C SER A 96 -0.41 15.07 8.98
N SER A 97 -0.95 16.28 9.10
CA SER A 97 -1.62 16.79 10.29
C SER A 97 -3.13 16.54 10.28
N LEU A 98 -3.68 16.08 9.15
CA LEU A 98 -5.10 15.76 9.01
C LEU A 98 -5.50 14.54 9.86
N PRO A 99 -6.77 14.47 10.32
CA PRO A 99 -7.28 13.30 11.01
C PRO A 99 -7.11 12.04 10.16
N LEU A 100 -6.87 10.92 10.83
CA LEU A 100 -6.65 9.64 10.16
C LEU A 100 -7.94 9.23 9.43
N PRO A 101 -7.89 8.87 8.14
CA PRO A 101 -9.07 8.42 7.41
C PRO A 101 -9.64 7.16 8.05
N LYS A 102 -10.96 6.96 7.98
CA LYS A 102 -11.64 5.79 8.55
C LYS A 102 -11.07 4.46 8.04
N ASP A 103 -10.57 4.43 6.81
CA ASP A 103 -9.95 3.24 6.21
C ASP A 103 -8.59 2.89 6.83
N LEU A 104 -7.96 3.84 7.53
CA LEU A 104 -6.66 3.72 8.19
C LEU A 104 -6.77 3.78 9.73
N ASP A 105 -7.97 4.11 10.23
CA ASP A 105 -8.31 4.16 11.65
C ASP A 105 -8.66 2.76 12.19
N PHE A 106 -7.63 1.93 12.27
CA PHE A 106 -7.71 0.58 12.82
C PHE A 106 -6.66 0.36 13.91
N ASP A 107 -6.78 -0.68 14.72
CA ASP A 107 -5.71 -1.05 15.66
C ASP A 107 -4.57 -1.74 14.89
N PRO A 108 -3.33 -1.21 14.91
CA PRO A 108 -2.23 -1.80 14.15
C PRO A 108 -1.83 -3.18 14.70
N GLN A 109 -2.16 -3.52 15.96
CA GLN A 109 -1.91 -4.84 16.54
C GLN A 109 -2.75 -5.95 15.88
N ILE A 110 -3.88 -5.59 15.27
CA ILE A 110 -4.75 -6.55 14.56
C ILE A 110 -4.08 -7.03 13.26
N TYR A 111 -3.34 -6.14 12.60
CA TYR A 111 -2.71 -6.36 11.29
C TYR A 111 -1.20 -6.56 11.36
N ALA A 112 -0.61 -6.38 12.56
CA ALA A 112 0.78 -6.70 12.78
C ALA A 112 1.01 -8.18 12.43
N PRO A 113 2.06 -8.50 11.65
CA PRO A 113 2.36 -9.87 11.31
C PRO A 113 2.53 -10.67 12.59
N LYS A 114 1.61 -11.62 12.82
CA LYS A 114 1.72 -12.51 13.98
C LYS A 114 3.04 -13.28 13.83
N PRO A 115 3.90 -13.32 14.86
CA PRO A 115 5.11 -14.12 14.80
C PRO A 115 4.70 -15.55 14.45
N GLY A 116 5.20 -16.04 13.32
CA GLY A 116 4.89 -17.39 12.86
C GLY A 116 5.38 -18.37 13.91
N LYS A 117 4.45 -18.96 14.67
CA LYS A 117 4.73 -20.17 15.45
C LYS A 117 4.76 -21.32 14.47
N TYR A 118 5.90 -21.54 13.83
CA TYR A 118 6.21 -22.85 13.26
C TYR A 118 7.02 -23.63 14.31
N PRO A 119 6.67 -24.91 14.58
CA PRO A 119 7.47 -25.81 15.40
C PRO A 119 8.80 -26.17 14.73
#